data_AF-A0A849RF29-F1
#
_entry.id   AF-A0A849RF29-F1
#
_cell.length_a   1.000
_cell.length_b   1.000
_cell.length_c   1.000
_cell.angle_alpha   90.00
_cell.angle_beta   90.00
_cell.angle_gamma   90.00
#
_symmetry.space_group_name_H-M   'P 1'
#
loop_
_entity.id
_entity.type
_entity.pdbx_description
1 polymer ?
#
loop_
_entity_poly.entity_id
_entity_poly.type
_entity_poly.pdbx_seq_one_letter_code
_entity_poly.pdbx_strand_id
1 'polypeptide(L)'
;MALIKKSFLLSFVFIVLVLASPYAFADQRSSKLGSRDPNKDYYEFKRTFQVLLKNSDEITRLDSDDTINLSDCGYGDDEIYPDDDNQPLFSELAFKVVRIKLILTYYGYPSKIWQPYLIVIEGHHRELIKEGYDTDYRLYYKQLDRLMALLNKYRIKHARHLPKVRIQHGCGDYDFSIKIAQEPKNGRIWLIPVFNYKLCQVKNIDPDNSQKCFGWEESTEDLLFYPRGEYHYMASWPDGFTRKGILPLDEVEDGQTLTIKKL
;
A
#
# COMPACT_ATOMS: atom_id res chain seq x y z
N MET A 1 -57.24 24.07 73.77
CA MET A 1 -56.26 25.11 73.40
C MET A 1 -55.08 24.41 72.74
N ALA A 2 -54.70 24.83 71.53
CA ALA A 2 -53.53 24.45 70.72
C ALA A 2 -53.39 22.98 70.23
N LEU A 3 -53.80 22.74 68.97
CA LEU A 3 -53.41 21.59 68.14
C LEU A 3 -52.50 22.11 67.01
N ILE A 4 -51.22 21.72 67.07
CA ILE A 4 -50.16 22.16 66.16
C ILE A 4 -50.21 21.30 64.87
N LYS A 5 -50.54 21.92 63.74
CA LYS A 5 -50.42 21.33 62.40
C LYS A 5 -48.95 21.37 61.95
N LYS A 6 -48.35 20.21 61.71
CA LYS A 6 -47.05 20.08 61.01
C LYS A 6 -47.30 20.02 59.51
N SER A 7 -46.82 21.03 58.78
CA SER A 7 -46.72 21.01 57.31
C SER A 7 -45.48 20.22 56.89
N PHE A 8 -45.68 19.19 56.07
CA PHE A 8 -44.61 18.43 55.43
C PHE A 8 -44.35 19.03 54.04
N LEU A 9 -43.17 19.63 53.85
CA LEU A 9 -42.66 20.05 52.55
C LEU A 9 -42.14 18.82 51.80
N LEU A 10 -42.79 18.45 50.70
CA LEU A 10 -42.25 17.49 49.73
C LEU A 10 -41.26 18.23 48.80
N SER A 11 -39.96 17.98 48.98
CA SER A 11 -38.95 18.32 47.97
C SER A 11 -38.98 17.30 46.85
N PHE A 12 -39.40 17.73 45.66
CA PHE A 12 -39.26 16.97 44.41
C PHE A 12 -37.80 17.00 43.97
N VAL A 13 -37.11 15.86 44.10
CA VAL A 13 -35.78 15.64 43.53
C VAL A 13 -35.96 15.23 42.07
N PHE A 14 -35.66 16.13 41.13
CA PHE A 14 -35.56 15.81 39.71
C PHE A 14 -34.26 15.02 39.47
N ILE A 15 -34.37 13.71 39.32
CA ILE A 15 -33.27 12.85 38.86
C ILE A 15 -33.18 13.02 37.34
N VAL A 16 -32.21 13.79 36.88
CA VAL A 16 -31.84 13.85 35.46
C VAL A 16 -31.07 12.57 35.13
N LEU A 17 -31.77 11.59 34.56
CA LEU A 17 -31.18 10.41 33.95
C LEU A 17 -30.48 10.84 32.65
N VAL A 18 -29.18 11.14 32.74
CA VAL A 18 -28.32 11.24 31.57
C VAL A 18 -28.21 9.83 31.00
N LEU A 19 -29.00 9.55 29.97
CA LEU A 19 -28.83 8.37 29.12
C LEU A 19 -27.48 8.51 28.42
N ALA A 20 -26.43 7.96 29.03
CA ALA A 20 -25.15 7.76 28.39
C ALA A 20 -25.41 6.94 27.11
N SER A 21 -25.32 7.60 25.98
CA SER A 21 -25.48 6.98 24.67
C SER A 21 -24.41 5.90 24.53
N PRO A 22 -24.76 4.62 24.28
CA PRO A 22 -23.80 3.53 24.15
C PRO A 22 -23.15 3.55 22.75
N TYR A 23 -22.77 4.72 22.26
CA TYR A 23 -21.83 4.82 21.14
C TYR A 23 -20.41 4.83 21.70
N ALA A 24 -20.09 3.79 22.48
CA ALA A 24 -18.73 3.34 22.55
C ALA A 24 -18.44 2.75 21.17
N PHE A 25 -17.98 3.60 20.24
CA PHE A 25 -17.16 3.15 19.13
C PHE A 25 -15.95 2.51 19.80
N ALA A 26 -16.05 1.21 20.07
CA ALA A 26 -14.89 0.40 20.33
C ALA A 26 -13.98 0.67 19.13
N ASP A 27 -12.86 1.33 19.38
CA ASP A 27 -11.77 1.50 18.43
C ASP A 27 -11.17 0.10 18.19
N GLN A 28 -11.98 -0.78 17.58
CA GLN A 28 -11.55 -2.01 16.96
C GLN A 28 -10.87 -1.58 15.67
N ARG A 29 -9.70 -0.93 15.81
CA ARG A 29 -8.71 -0.93 14.74
C ARG A 29 -8.42 -2.40 14.51
N SER A 30 -9.01 -2.91 13.43
CA SER A 30 -8.78 -4.24 12.88
C SER A 30 -7.30 -4.58 13.05
N SER A 31 -7.04 -5.70 13.69
CA SER A 31 -5.68 -6.21 13.93
C SER A 31 -4.85 -6.05 12.67
N LYS A 32 -3.69 -5.39 12.82
CA LYS A 32 -2.66 -5.14 11.79
C LYS A 32 -2.65 -6.21 10.69
N LEU A 33 -2.55 -5.79 9.43
CA LEU A 33 -2.38 -6.71 8.31
C LEU A 33 -1.13 -7.58 8.45
N GLY A 34 -0.12 -7.19 9.23
CA GLY A 34 1.05 -8.01 9.52
C GLY A 34 0.81 -9.14 10.53
N SER A 35 1.56 -10.21 10.36
CA SER A 35 1.70 -11.27 11.34
C SER A 35 2.74 -10.89 12.39
N ARG A 36 2.78 -11.65 13.51
CA ARG A 36 3.86 -11.51 14.50
C ARG A 36 5.21 -12.05 13.99
N ASP A 37 5.27 -12.63 12.79
CA ASP A 37 6.48 -13.17 12.17
C ASP A 37 6.85 -12.33 10.94
N PRO A 38 7.83 -11.42 11.06
CA PRO A 38 8.21 -10.55 9.94
C PRO A 38 8.68 -11.32 8.70
N ASN A 39 9.15 -12.58 8.85
CA ASN A 39 9.50 -13.40 7.69
C ASN A 39 8.25 -13.81 6.91
N LYS A 40 7.18 -14.16 7.62
CA LYS A 40 5.92 -14.53 6.98
C LYS A 40 5.36 -13.35 6.20
N ASP A 41 5.37 -12.15 6.79
CA ASP A 41 4.90 -10.93 6.14
C ASP A 41 5.70 -10.63 4.88
N TYR A 42 7.03 -10.71 4.97
CA TYR A 42 7.91 -10.57 3.81
C TYR A 42 7.54 -11.50 2.64
N TYR A 43 7.27 -12.78 2.91
CA TYR A 43 6.87 -13.73 1.86
C TYR A 43 5.45 -13.51 1.35
N GLU A 44 4.54 -13.01 2.17
CA GLU A 44 3.20 -12.59 1.76
C GLU A 44 3.29 -11.38 0.83
N PHE A 45 4.08 -10.35 1.17
CA PHE A 45 4.36 -9.21 0.30
C PHE A 45 4.97 -9.65 -1.04
N LYS A 46 5.97 -10.55 -1.03
CA LYS A 46 6.54 -11.08 -2.28
C LYS A 46 5.49 -11.76 -3.15
N ARG A 47 4.57 -12.54 -2.56
CA ARG A 47 3.48 -13.17 -3.32
C ARG A 47 2.54 -12.12 -3.90
N THR A 48 2.18 -11.10 -3.11
CA THR A 48 1.33 -9.99 -3.56
C THR A 48 1.95 -9.29 -4.75
N PHE A 49 3.21 -8.83 -4.64
CA PHE A 49 3.92 -8.18 -5.75
C PHE A 49 4.11 -9.10 -6.96
N GLN A 50 4.34 -10.41 -6.75
CA GLN A 50 4.42 -11.36 -7.87
C GLN A 50 3.12 -11.42 -8.66
N VAL A 51 1.97 -11.30 -8.02
CA VAL A 51 0.69 -11.30 -8.75
C VAL A 51 0.45 -9.98 -9.45
N LEU A 52 0.75 -8.85 -8.80
CA LEU A 52 0.55 -7.51 -9.37
C LEU A 52 1.47 -7.24 -10.56
N LEU A 53 2.76 -7.53 -10.41
CA LEU A 53 3.76 -7.16 -11.40
C LEU A 53 3.86 -8.13 -12.59
N LYS A 54 3.41 -9.39 -12.45
CA LYS A 54 3.61 -10.41 -13.50
C LYS A 54 3.05 -10.01 -14.87
N ASN A 55 2.00 -9.19 -14.89
CA ASN A 55 1.37 -8.71 -16.13
C ASN A 55 1.37 -7.18 -16.24
N SER A 56 2.16 -6.46 -15.42
CA SER A 56 2.22 -5.00 -15.51
C SER A 56 3.14 -4.58 -16.66
N ASP A 57 2.79 -3.46 -17.30
CA ASP A 57 3.61 -2.86 -18.35
C ASP A 57 5.00 -2.49 -17.82
N GLU A 58 5.12 -2.22 -16.52
CA GLU A 58 6.36 -1.92 -15.80
C GLU A 58 7.46 -2.97 -16.04
N ILE A 59 7.12 -4.26 -16.11
CA ILE A 59 8.10 -5.34 -16.36
C ILE A 59 8.59 -5.34 -17.81
N THR A 60 7.74 -4.89 -18.72
CA THR A 60 8.00 -4.90 -20.17
C THR A 60 8.52 -3.56 -20.70
N ARG A 61 8.52 -2.52 -19.85
CA ARG A 61 8.94 -1.18 -20.21
C ARG A 61 10.45 -1.12 -20.37
N LEU A 62 10.90 -0.73 -21.56
CA LEU A 62 12.26 -0.26 -21.81
C LEU A 62 12.30 1.25 -21.67
N ASP A 63 13.45 1.77 -21.27
CA ASP A 63 13.75 3.19 -21.38
C ASP A 63 14.03 3.59 -22.84
N SER A 64 14.07 4.89 -23.13
CA SER A 64 14.22 5.44 -24.49
C SER A 64 15.50 5.03 -25.22
N ASP A 65 16.48 4.47 -24.52
CA ASP A 65 17.77 4.00 -25.05
C ASP A 65 17.90 2.47 -25.07
N ASP A 66 16.78 1.73 -25.12
CA ASP A 66 16.72 0.26 -25.07
C ASP A 66 17.43 -0.32 -23.83
N THR A 67 17.35 0.41 -22.71
CA THR A 67 17.88 -0.05 -21.43
C THR A 67 16.77 -0.53 -20.51
N ILE A 68 17.15 -1.46 -19.63
CA ILE A 68 16.36 -1.85 -18.48
C ILE A 68 16.91 -1.13 -17.25
N ASN A 69 16.05 -0.45 -16.50
CA ASN A 69 16.40 0.14 -15.22
C ASN A 69 16.02 -0.78 -14.06
N LEU A 70 17.01 -1.22 -13.28
CA LEU A 70 16.75 -2.05 -12.09
C LEU A 70 16.42 -1.24 -10.84
N SER A 71 16.67 0.08 -10.85
CA SER A 71 16.03 0.95 -9.87
C SER A 71 14.63 1.31 -10.33
N ASP A 72 13.80 1.65 -9.36
CA ASP A 72 12.47 2.17 -9.60
C ASP A 72 12.12 3.21 -8.55
N CYS A 73 11.07 3.95 -8.87
CA CYS A 73 10.45 4.94 -8.03
C CYS A 73 9.08 4.52 -7.50
N GLY A 74 8.65 3.29 -7.81
CA GLY A 74 7.63 2.60 -7.04
C GLY A 74 8.16 2.32 -5.63
N TYR A 75 7.29 2.59 -4.67
CA TYR A 75 7.52 2.46 -3.24
C TYR A 75 6.62 1.31 -2.76
N GLY A 76 7.23 0.23 -2.28
CA GLY A 76 6.47 -0.84 -1.61
C GLY A 76 6.00 -0.43 -0.21
N ASP A 77 6.59 0.63 0.36
CA ASP A 77 6.27 1.21 1.66
C ASP A 77 5.10 2.19 1.63
N ASP A 78 4.88 2.92 0.53
CA ASP A 78 3.74 3.86 0.38
C ASP A 78 2.37 3.19 0.62
N GLU A 79 2.30 1.87 0.42
CA GLU A 79 1.07 1.09 0.54
C GLU A 79 0.79 0.58 1.96
N ILE A 80 1.76 0.68 2.87
CA ILE A 80 1.65 0.12 4.23
C ILE A 80 1.65 1.24 5.27
N TYR A 81 0.57 1.34 6.03
CA TYR A 81 0.44 2.32 7.10
C TYR A 81 1.55 2.17 8.15
N PRO A 82 2.08 3.30 8.67
CA PRO A 82 3.29 3.36 9.48
C PRO A 82 3.14 2.82 10.91
N ASP A 83 1.99 2.26 11.29
CA ASP A 83 1.75 1.77 12.66
C ASP A 83 2.60 0.53 13.03
N ASP A 84 3.41 0.00 12.11
CA ASP A 84 4.39 -1.07 12.35
C ASP A 84 5.77 -0.71 11.79
N ASP A 85 6.77 -0.65 12.69
CA ASP A 85 8.09 -0.09 12.43
C ASP A 85 8.85 -0.77 11.27
N ASN A 86 8.58 -2.06 10.98
CA ASN A 86 9.37 -2.82 10.00
C ASN A 86 8.59 -3.30 8.77
N GLN A 87 7.25 -3.32 8.80
CA GLN A 87 6.46 -3.81 7.66
C GLN A 87 6.72 -3.02 6.36
N PRO A 88 6.78 -1.68 6.38
CA PRO A 88 7.08 -0.90 5.17
C PRO A 88 8.42 -1.30 4.55
N LEU A 89 9.46 -1.50 5.39
CA LEU A 89 10.79 -1.92 4.93
C LEU A 89 10.78 -3.33 4.31
N PHE A 90 10.04 -4.28 4.90
CA PHE A 90 9.89 -5.61 4.31
C PHE A 90 9.13 -5.58 2.99
N SER A 91 8.11 -4.75 2.88
CA SER A 91 7.34 -4.57 1.64
C SER A 91 8.20 -3.97 0.54
N GLU A 92 8.95 -2.91 0.86
CA GLU A 92 9.88 -2.27 -0.07
C GLU A 92 10.95 -3.25 -0.58
N LEU A 93 11.55 -4.03 0.32
CA LEU A 93 12.51 -5.08 -0.09
C LEU A 93 11.85 -6.18 -0.93
N ALA A 94 10.62 -6.58 -0.61
CA ALA A 94 9.87 -7.58 -1.37
C ALA A 94 9.57 -7.09 -2.78
N PHE A 95 9.09 -5.86 -2.92
CA PHE A 95 8.84 -5.19 -4.21
C PHE A 95 10.08 -5.23 -5.08
N LYS A 96 11.19 -4.65 -4.60
CA LYS A 96 12.48 -4.57 -5.30
C LYS A 96 12.98 -5.93 -5.79
N VAL A 97 12.98 -6.93 -4.92
CA VAL A 97 13.45 -8.28 -5.26
C VAL A 97 12.57 -8.93 -6.33
N VAL A 98 11.24 -8.83 -6.18
CA VAL A 98 10.29 -9.41 -7.14
C VAL A 98 10.41 -8.73 -8.49
N ARG A 99 10.45 -7.39 -8.52
CA ARG A 99 10.59 -6.59 -9.73
C ARG A 99 11.86 -6.94 -10.50
N ILE A 100 13.03 -6.91 -9.84
CA ILE A 100 14.31 -7.29 -10.47
C ILE A 100 14.25 -8.69 -11.05
N LYS A 101 13.69 -9.65 -10.30
CA LYS A 101 13.54 -11.03 -10.77
C LYS A 101 12.67 -11.12 -12.02
N LEU A 102 11.53 -10.43 -12.04
CA LEU A 102 10.59 -10.44 -13.17
C LEU A 102 11.20 -9.78 -14.40
N ILE A 103 11.79 -8.58 -14.28
CA ILE A 103 12.48 -7.87 -15.38
C ILE A 103 13.56 -8.76 -15.99
N LEU A 104 14.51 -9.24 -15.17
CA LEU A 104 15.63 -10.04 -15.68
C LEU A 104 15.16 -11.35 -16.33
N THR A 105 14.09 -11.96 -15.81
CA THR A 105 13.49 -13.16 -16.41
C THR A 105 12.82 -12.84 -17.75
N TYR A 106 12.02 -11.77 -17.81
CA TYR A 106 11.30 -11.34 -19.01
C TYR A 106 12.25 -11.05 -20.18
N TYR A 107 13.33 -10.31 -19.91
CA TYR A 107 14.33 -9.98 -20.94
C TYR A 107 15.34 -11.10 -21.22
N GLY A 108 15.21 -12.27 -20.59
CA GLY A 108 16.01 -13.46 -20.93
C GLY A 108 17.42 -13.50 -20.33
N TYR A 109 17.70 -12.72 -19.28
CA TYR A 109 18.95 -12.86 -18.54
C TYR A 109 18.98 -14.20 -17.78
N PRO A 110 20.01 -15.05 -17.97
CA PRO A 110 20.03 -16.36 -17.32
C PRO A 110 20.11 -16.25 -15.79
N SER A 111 19.21 -16.94 -15.09
CA SER A 111 19.14 -16.92 -13.62
C SER A 111 20.44 -17.28 -12.94
N LYS A 112 21.22 -18.21 -13.51
CA LYS A 112 22.56 -18.57 -13.01
C LYS A 112 23.55 -17.41 -12.89
N ILE A 113 23.31 -16.28 -13.56
CA ILE A 113 24.16 -15.09 -13.50
C ILE A 113 23.72 -14.16 -12.36
N TRP A 114 22.43 -13.84 -12.25
CA TRP A 114 21.95 -12.83 -11.29
C TRP A 114 21.40 -13.40 -9.99
N GLN A 115 20.83 -14.60 -10.00
CA GLN A 115 20.10 -15.15 -8.86
C GLN A 115 20.98 -15.31 -7.61
N PRO A 116 22.24 -15.80 -7.69
CA PRO A 116 23.11 -15.87 -6.51
C PRO A 116 23.36 -14.50 -5.87
N TYR A 117 23.53 -13.46 -6.69
CA TYR A 117 23.75 -12.09 -6.21
C TYR A 117 22.49 -11.54 -5.54
N LEU A 118 21.32 -11.73 -6.17
CA LEU A 118 20.05 -11.26 -5.61
C LEU A 118 19.71 -11.96 -4.29
N ILE A 119 20.04 -13.24 -4.13
CA ILE A 119 19.88 -13.98 -2.86
C ILE A 119 20.73 -13.36 -1.74
N VAL A 120 21.99 -12.95 -2.04
CA VAL A 120 22.84 -12.30 -1.03
C VAL A 120 22.30 -10.92 -0.64
N ILE A 121 21.85 -10.13 -1.63
CA ILE A 121 21.23 -8.81 -1.38
C ILE A 121 19.98 -8.99 -0.51
N GLU A 122 19.06 -9.84 -0.93
CA GLU A 122 17.81 -10.14 -0.23
C GLU A 122 18.08 -10.62 1.20
N GLY A 123 18.97 -11.60 1.38
CA GLY A 123 19.30 -12.15 2.69
C GLY A 123 19.89 -11.11 3.63
N HIS A 124 20.84 -10.31 3.15
CA HIS A 124 21.49 -9.29 3.96
C HIS A 124 20.51 -8.21 4.46
N HIS A 125 19.71 -7.63 3.57
CA HIS A 125 18.75 -6.58 3.94
C HIS A 125 17.62 -7.10 4.83
N ARG A 126 17.18 -8.36 4.64
CA ARG A 126 16.21 -8.97 5.55
C ARG A 126 16.74 -9.09 6.98
N GLU A 127 18.00 -9.46 7.17
CA GLU A 127 18.58 -9.52 8.52
C GLU A 127 18.73 -8.13 9.14
N LEU A 128 19.13 -7.11 8.36
CA LEU A 128 19.18 -5.73 8.84
C LEU A 128 17.82 -5.23 9.32
N ILE A 129 16.75 -5.46 8.54
CA ILE A 129 15.39 -5.04 8.92
C ILE A 129 14.94 -5.76 10.21
N LYS A 130 15.25 -7.06 10.37
CA LYS A 130 14.93 -7.78 11.61
C LYS A 130 15.63 -7.22 12.83
N GLU A 131 16.86 -6.73 12.66
CA GLU A 131 17.64 -6.08 13.70
C GLU A 131 17.17 -4.65 14.00
N GLY A 132 16.15 -4.16 13.28
CA GLY A 132 15.58 -2.81 13.43
C GLY A 132 16.41 -1.72 12.76
N TYR A 133 17.32 -2.08 11.86
CA TYR A 133 18.01 -1.11 11.03
C TYR A 133 17.13 -0.73 9.84
N ASP A 134 17.04 0.57 9.59
CA ASP A 134 16.57 1.07 8.31
C ASP A 134 17.46 0.51 7.18
N THR A 135 16.86 0.32 6.02
CA THR A 135 17.57 -0.14 4.83
C THR A 135 18.58 0.94 4.46
N ASP A 136 19.88 0.72 4.67
CA ASP A 136 20.91 1.64 4.17
C ASP A 136 20.86 1.64 2.63
N TYR A 137 20.08 2.58 2.09
CA TYR A 137 19.87 2.73 0.66
C TYR A 137 21.19 2.85 -0.10
N ARG A 138 22.22 3.45 0.50
CA ARG A 138 23.55 3.55 -0.12
C ARG A 138 24.19 2.17 -0.28
N LEU A 139 24.06 1.31 0.73
CA LEU A 139 24.55 -0.06 0.67
C LEU A 139 23.75 -0.89 -0.35
N TYR A 140 22.42 -0.75 -0.35
CA TYR A 140 21.55 -1.40 -1.33
C TYR A 140 21.93 -1.02 -2.77
N TYR A 141 22.03 0.28 -3.08
CA TYR A 141 22.40 0.75 -4.41
C TYR A 141 23.81 0.32 -4.82
N LYS A 142 24.78 0.33 -3.89
CA LYS A 142 26.13 -0.20 -4.16
C LYS A 142 26.12 -1.68 -4.53
N GLN A 143 25.22 -2.47 -3.95
CA GLN A 143 25.06 -3.88 -4.32
C GLN A 143 24.36 -4.03 -5.69
N LEU A 144 23.37 -3.18 -5.99
CA LEU A 144 22.74 -3.13 -7.32
C LEU A 144 23.74 -2.72 -8.42
N ASP A 145 24.63 -1.78 -8.16
CA ASP A 145 25.67 -1.37 -9.11
C ASP A 145 26.58 -2.55 -9.49
N ARG A 146 26.92 -3.39 -8.50
CA ARG A 146 27.69 -4.62 -8.73
C ARG A 146 26.92 -5.62 -9.60
N LEU A 147 25.63 -5.78 -9.35
CA LEU A 147 24.76 -6.63 -10.16
C LEU A 147 24.63 -6.10 -11.59
N MET A 148 24.41 -4.79 -11.76
CA MET A 148 24.39 -4.12 -13.06
C MET A 148 25.69 -4.34 -13.83
N ALA A 149 26.85 -4.13 -13.19
CA ALA A 149 28.16 -4.33 -13.80
C ALA A 149 28.36 -5.79 -14.26
N LEU A 150 27.95 -6.75 -13.43
CA LEU A 150 27.97 -8.18 -13.77
C LEU A 150 27.11 -8.48 -15.01
N LEU A 151 25.89 -7.98 -15.04
CA LEU A 151 24.93 -8.23 -16.13
C LEU A 151 25.41 -7.62 -17.45
N ASN A 152 25.93 -6.40 -17.40
CA ASN A 152 26.49 -5.74 -18.58
C ASN A 152 27.75 -6.43 -19.10
N LYS A 153 28.62 -6.94 -18.20
CA LYS A 153 29.77 -7.77 -18.59
C LYS A 153 29.33 -9.06 -19.28
N TYR A 154 28.32 -9.74 -18.73
CA TYR A 154 27.73 -10.94 -19.33
C TYR A 154 27.17 -10.64 -20.73
N ARG A 155 26.37 -9.59 -20.86
CA ARG A 155 25.78 -9.13 -22.12
C ARG A 155 26.84 -8.92 -23.21
N ILE A 156 27.91 -8.17 -22.91
CA ILE A 156 28.98 -7.86 -23.88
C ILE A 156 29.70 -9.14 -24.37
N LYS A 157 29.94 -10.09 -23.46
CA LYS A 157 30.74 -11.29 -23.72
C LYS A 157 29.94 -12.44 -24.34
N HIS A 158 28.67 -12.60 -23.96
CA HIS A 158 27.89 -13.81 -24.24
C HIS A 158 26.56 -13.57 -24.94
N ALA A 159 25.94 -12.39 -24.79
CA ALA A 159 24.56 -12.17 -25.22
C ALA A 159 24.31 -10.70 -25.57
N ARG A 160 24.92 -10.22 -26.67
CA ARG A 160 24.85 -8.81 -27.08
C ARG A 160 23.45 -8.31 -27.45
N HIS A 161 22.52 -9.23 -27.74
CA HIS A 161 21.13 -8.92 -28.07
C HIS A 161 20.27 -8.59 -26.84
N LEU A 162 20.73 -8.90 -25.62
CA LEU A 162 20.01 -8.51 -24.41
C LEU A 162 20.10 -6.98 -24.23
N PRO A 163 19.06 -6.33 -23.67
CA PRO A 163 19.09 -4.89 -23.39
C PRO A 163 20.22 -4.54 -22.43
N LYS A 164 20.70 -3.30 -22.43
CA LYS A 164 21.71 -2.88 -21.43
C LYS A 164 21.03 -2.62 -20.09
N VAL A 165 21.71 -2.97 -18.99
CA VAL A 165 21.20 -2.70 -17.63
C VAL A 165 21.72 -1.37 -17.14
N ARG A 166 20.85 -0.57 -16.51
CA ARG A 166 21.21 0.66 -15.81
C ARG A 166 20.61 0.72 -14.40
N ILE A 167 21.14 1.64 -13.60
CA ILE A 167 20.61 2.06 -12.31
C ILE A 167 20.48 3.58 -12.39
N GLN A 168 19.27 4.10 -12.20
CA GLN A 168 19.03 5.52 -12.01
C GLN A 168 18.91 5.82 -10.51
N HIS A 169 19.67 6.79 -10.01
CA HIS A 169 19.56 7.21 -8.61
C HIS A 169 18.59 8.38 -8.50
N GLY A 170 17.69 8.29 -7.51
CA GLY A 170 16.70 9.34 -7.22
C GLY A 170 15.45 9.24 -8.07
N CYS A 171 14.34 9.75 -7.51
CA CYS A 171 13.01 9.56 -8.08
C CYS A 171 12.26 10.82 -8.49
N GLY A 172 12.85 11.99 -8.23
CA GLY A 172 12.13 13.25 -8.39
C GLY A 172 11.01 13.36 -7.34
N ASP A 173 10.84 14.55 -6.78
CA ASP A 173 9.71 14.83 -5.92
C ASP A 173 8.57 15.32 -6.81
N TYR A 174 7.49 14.55 -6.88
CA TYR A 174 6.25 14.96 -7.52
C TYR A 174 5.14 14.95 -6.48
N ASP A 175 4.80 16.13 -6.01
CA ASP A 175 3.57 16.39 -5.29
C ASP A 175 2.43 16.41 -6.31
N PHE A 176 1.45 15.53 -6.15
CA PHE A 176 0.22 15.57 -6.95
C PHE A 176 -0.97 15.32 -6.04
N SER A 177 -2.07 15.97 -6.39
CA SER A 177 -3.31 15.95 -5.65
C SER A 177 -4.45 15.64 -6.61
N ILE A 178 -5.41 14.83 -6.18
CA ILE A 178 -6.61 14.57 -6.98
C ILE A 178 -7.83 14.77 -6.12
N LYS A 179 -8.92 15.20 -6.76
CA LYS A 179 -10.19 15.37 -6.07
C LYS A 179 -11.12 14.22 -6.34
N ILE A 180 -11.86 13.77 -5.33
CA ILE A 180 -12.88 12.73 -5.47
C ILE A 180 -14.24 13.32 -5.13
N ALA A 181 -15.14 13.27 -6.11
CA ALA A 181 -16.51 13.77 -5.99
C ALA A 181 -17.52 12.64 -6.22
N GLN A 182 -18.77 12.88 -5.80
CA GLN A 182 -19.87 11.93 -5.87
C GLN A 182 -21.10 12.54 -6.55
N GLU A 183 -21.84 11.71 -7.27
CA GLU A 183 -23.12 12.07 -7.87
C GLU A 183 -24.16 10.94 -7.68
N PRO A 184 -25.27 11.17 -6.95
CA PRO A 184 -25.61 12.37 -6.20
C PRO A 184 -24.66 12.61 -5.01
N LYS A 185 -24.55 13.88 -4.60
CA LYS A 185 -23.82 14.29 -3.39
C LYS A 185 -24.48 13.65 -2.17
N ASN A 186 -23.69 13.28 -1.14
CA ASN A 186 -24.06 12.61 0.14
C ASN A 186 -23.72 11.11 0.22
N GLY A 187 -23.01 10.58 -0.75
CA GLY A 187 -22.43 9.26 -0.63
C GLY A 187 -21.24 9.25 0.33
N ARG A 188 -20.75 8.05 0.61
CA ARG A 188 -19.50 7.80 1.32
C ARG A 188 -18.63 6.97 0.40
N ILE A 189 -17.38 7.37 0.19
CA ILE A 189 -16.42 6.64 -0.62
C ILE A 189 -15.33 6.14 0.31
N TRP A 190 -15.07 4.85 0.24
CA TRP A 190 -13.88 4.24 0.79
C TRP A 190 -12.95 3.85 -0.33
N LEU A 191 -11.66 3.95 -0.07
CA LEU A 191 -10.59 3.62 -0.99
C LEU A 191 -9.61 2.69 -0.30
N ILE A 192 -9.02 1.80 -1.07
CA ILE A 192 -7.93 0.95 -0.62
C ILE A 192 -6.96 0.79 -1.78
N PRO A 193 -5.64 0.94 -1.56
CA PRO A 193 -4.69 0.67 -2.63
C PRO A 193 -4.80 -0.76 -3.13
N VAL A 194 -4.56 -0.97 -4.43
CA VAL A 194 -4.63 -2.30 -5.05
C VAL A 194 -3.68 -3.29 -4.37
N PHE A 195 -2.54 -2.82 -3.86
CA PHE A 195 -1.64 -3.66 -3.08
C PHE A 195 -2.33 -4.26 -1.85
N ASN A 196 -2.96 -3.44 -1.00
CA ASN A 196 -3.60 -3.89 0.24
C ASN A 196 -4.79 -4.79 -0.05
N TYR A 197 -5.59 -4.43 -1.06
CA TYR A 197 -6.68 -5.28 -1.54
C TYR A 197 -6.16 -6.67 -1.95
N LYS A 198 -5.05 -6.70 -2.69
CA LYS A 198 -4.44 -7.95 -3.14
C LYS A 198 -3.79 -8.74 -2.02
N LEU A 199 -3.17 -8.05 -1.06
CA LEU A 199 -2.59 -8.66 0.13
C LEU A 199 -3.68 -9.36 0.96
N CYS A 200 -4.85 -8.75 1.14
CA CYS A 200 -6.00 -9.40 1.77
C CYS A 200 -6.37 -10.70 1.05
N GLN A 201 -6.44 -10.70 -0.29
CA GLN A 201 -6.70 -11.93 -1.07
C GLN A 201 -5.63 -13.00 -0.84
N VAL A 202 -4.35 -12.65 -0.86
CA VAL A 202 -3.23 -13.58 -0.60
C VAL A 202 -3.32 -14.20 0.80
N LYS A 203 -3.82 -13.44 1.77
CA LYS A 203 -4.04 -13.87 3.16
C LYS A 203 -5.38 -14.58 3.40
N ASN A 204 -6.18 -14.80 2.35
CA ASN A 204 -7.55 -15.33 2.42
C ASN A 204 -8.48 -14.51 3.34
N ILE A 205 -8.27 -13.19 3.36
CA ILE A 205 -9.16 -12.20 3.98
C ILE A 205 -10.07 -11.67 2.88
N ASP A 206 -11.37 -11.58 3.15
CA ASP A 206 -12.34 -10.97 2.24
C ASP A 206 -11.93 -9.50 2.01
N PRO A 207 -11.45 -9.14 0.80
CA PRO A 207 -10.90 -7.81 0.55
C PRO A 207 -11.99 -6.72 0.50
N ASP A 208 -13.25 -7.12 0.32
CA ASP A 208 -14.41 -6.22 0.31
C ASP A 208 -14.94 -5.95 1.73
N ASN A 209 -14.41 -6.62 2.74
CA ASN A 209 -14.81 -6.43 4.13
C ASN A 209 -13.88 -5.41 4.79
N SER A 210 -14.28 -4.14 4.82
CA SER A 210 -13.48 -3.04 5.41
C SER A 210 -13.16 -3.19 6.90
N GLN A 211 -13.88 -4.05 7.61
CA GLN A 211 -13.61 -4.36 9.02
C GLN A 211 -12.55 -5.45 9.20
N LYS A 212 -12.23 -6.21 8.14
CA LYS A 212 -11.25 -7.31 8.18
C LYS A 212 -10.02 -7.04 7.30
N CYS A 213 -10.21 -6.39 6.16
CA CYS A 213 -9.15 -5.97 5.27
C CYS A 213 -8.73 -4.55 5.66
N PHE A 214 -7.56 -4.42 6.28
CA PHE A 214 -7.04 -3.12 6.68
C PHE A 214 -6.56 -2.31 5.46
N GLY A 215 -6.62 -0.98 5.58
CA GLY A 215 -6.24 -0.04 4.52
C GLY A 215 -7.39 0.55 3.73
N TRP A 216 -8.64 0.20 4.06
CA TRP A 216 -9.80 0.96 3.62
C TRP A 216 -9.88 2.29 4.38
N GLU A 217 -9.77 3.40 3.65
CA GLU A 217 -9.91 4.76 4.17
C GLU A 217 -11.13 5.44 3.58
N GLU A 218 -11.87 6.16 4.42
CA GLU A 218 -12.94 7.02 3.92
C GLU A 218 -12.36 8.30 3.35
N SER A 219 -12.71 8.62 2.10
CA SER A 219 -12.36 9.88 1.46
C SER A 219 -13.20 11.00 2.06
N THR A 220 -12.71 11.63 3.13
CA THR A 220 -13.44 12.67 3.87
C THR A 220 -13.24 14.09 3.33
N GLU A 221 -12.16 14.35 2.58
CA GLU A 221 -11.70 15.73 2.31
C GLU A 221 -11.87 16.20 0.86
N ASP A 222 -12.63 15.47 0.02
CA ASP A 222 -12.71 15.67 -1.44
C ASP A 222 -11.34 15.70 -2.15
N LEU A 223 -10.23 15.47 -1.44
CA LEU A 223 -8.85 15.63 -1.90
C LEU A 223 -8.02 14.46 -1.36
N LEU A 224 -7.35 13.76 -2.25
CA LEU A 224 -6.32 12.80 -1.92
C LEU A 224 -4.95 13.41 -2.23
N PHE A 225 -4.05 13.32 -1.27
CA PHE A 225 -2.66 13.72 -1.43
C PHE A 225 -1.82 12.50 -1.79
N TYR A 226 -1.00 12.62 -2.84
CA TYR A 226 -0.05 11.61 -3.27
C TYR A 226 -0.59 10.22 -3.67
N PRO A 227 -1.83 10.05 -4.18
CA PRO A 227 -2.34 8.69 -4.38
C PRO A 227 -1.79 8.05 -5.65
N ARG A 228 -0.73 7.24 -5.54
CA ARG A 228 -0.06 6.58 -6.68
C ARG A 228 -0.68 5.23 -6.99
N GLY A 229 -0.65 4.82 -8.25
CA GLY A 229 -1.10 3.50 -8.66
C GLY A 229 -2.60 3.38 -8.86
N GLU A 230 -3.10 2.17 -8.63
CA GLU A 230 -4.50 1.83 -8.75
C GLU A 230 -5.14 1.67 -7.36
N TYR A 231 -6.38 2.14 -7.21
CA TYR A 231 -7.16 1.98 -5.99
C TYR A 231 -8.45 1.23 -6.26
N HIS A 232 -8.80 0.29 -5.39
CA HIS A 232 -10.18 -0.17 -5.30
C HIS A 232 -11.00 0.87 -4.54
N TYR A 233 -12.23 1.11 -5.01
CA TYR A 233 -13.18 1.94 -4.28
C TYR A 233 -14.45 1.18 -3.95
N MET A 234 -15.08 1.59 -2.85
CA MET A 234 -16.45 1.25 -2.49
C MET A 234 -17.18 2.56 -2.22
N ALA A 235 -18.33 2.76 -2.85
CA ALA A 235 -19.21 3.89 -2.63
C ALA A 235 -20.55 3.41 -2.08
N SER A 236 -21.12 4.13 -1.11
CA SER A 236 -22.47 3.88 -0.60
C SER A 236 -23.29 5.16 -0.49
N TRP A 237 -24.60 5.08 -0.69
CA TRP A 237 -25.53 6.21 -0.58
C TRP A 237 -26.58 5.97 0.51
N PRO A 238 -27.26 7.02 1.01
CA PRO A 238 -28.21 6.89 2.13
C PRO A 238 -29.41 5.98 1.87
N ASP A 239 -29.74 5.70 0.61
CA ASP A 239 -30.81 4.77 0.25
C ASP A 239 -30.35 3.30 0.19
N GLY A 240 -29.11 3.02 0.60
CA GLY A 240 -28.54 1.67 0.63
C GLY A 240 -27.90 1.22 -0.69
N PHE A 241 -27.93 2.04 -1.73
CA PHE A 241 -27.22 1.73 -2.98
C PHE A 241 -25.72 1.69 -2.73
N THR A 242 -25.04 0.70 -3.31
CA THR A 242 -23.58 0.57 -3.24
C THR A 242 -22.97 0.34 -4.62
N ARG A 243 -21.76 0.86 -4.84
CA ARG A 243 -20.98 0.67 -6.07
C ARG A 243 -19.55 0.34 -5.71
N LYS A 244 -18.91 -0.53 -6.48
CA LYS A 244 -17.48 -0.85 -6.36
C LYS A 244 -16.80 -0.72 -7.72
N GLY A 245 -15.49 -0.49 -7.71
CA GLY A 245 -14.70 -0.48 -8.93
C GLY A 245 -13.22 -0.20 -8.64
N ILE A 246 -12.49 0.13 -9.70
CA ILE A 246 -11.07 0.49 -9.66
C ILE A 246 -10.93 1.92 -10.19
N LEU A 247 -10.05 2.70 -9.56
CA LEU A 247 -9.61 4.02 -10.01
C LEU A 247 -8.14 3.92 -10.42
N PRO A 248 -7.80 4.05 -11.71
CA PRO A 248 -6.41 4.15 -12.16
C PRO A 248 -5.94 5.58 -11.95
N LEU A 249 -5.13 5.82 -10.92
CA LEU A 249 -4.73 7.19 -10.55
C LEU A 249 -3.44 7.65 -11.26
N ASP A 250 -2.68 6.72 -11.84
CA ASP A 250 -1.49 7.02 -12.64
C ASP A 250 -1.79 7.79 -13.94
N GLU A 251 -3.04 7.78 -14.40
CA GLU A 251 -3.49 8.47 -15.61
C GLU A 251 -4.18 9.81 -15.33
N VAL A 252 -4.20 10.24 -14.07
CA VAL A 252 -4.95 11.41 -13.60
C VAL A 252 -4.03 12.61 -13.50
N GLU A 253 -4.48 13.76 -14.02
CA GLU A 253 -3.74 15.02 -13.93
C GLU A 253 -3.82 15.62 -12.52
N ASP A 254 -2.77 16.34 -12.10
CA ASP A 254 -2.80 17.07 -10.84
C ASP A 254 -3.97 18.08 -10.81
N GLY A 255 -4.70 18.07 -9.70
CA GLY A 255 -5.91 18.85 -9.48
C GLY A 255 -7.18 18.32 -10.16
N GLN A 256 -7.11 17.21 -10.91
CA GLN A 256 -8.27 16.64 -11.59
C GLN A 256 -9.31 16.11 -10.59
N THR A 257 -10.59 16.28 -10.92
CA THR A 257 -11.71 15.72 -10.14
C THR A 257 -12.23 14.43 -10.77
N LEU A 258 -12.13 13.32 -10.06
CA LEU A 258 -12.78 12.06 -10.38
C LEU A 258 -14.18 12.02 -9.77
N THR A 259 -15.21 11.79 -10.59
CA THR A 259 -16.60 11.73 -10.13
C THR A 259 -17.13 10.31 -10.14
N ILE A 260 -17.52 9.80 -8.96
CA ILE A 260 -18.17 8.49 -8.82
C ILE A 260 -19.69 8.67 -8.88
N LYS A 261 -20.30 8.11 -9.93
CA LYS A 261 -21.75 8.21 -10.17
C LYS A 261 -22.50 7.00 -9.64
N LYS A 262 -23.70 7.23 -9.11
CA LYS A 262 -24.73 6.23 -8.88
C LYS A 262 -25.42 5.93 -10.21
N LEU A 263 -25.05 4.83 -10.85
CA LEU A 263 -25.62 4.36 -12.12
C LEU A 263 -26.45 3.11 -11.89
#